data_AF-A0A328AAC7-F1
#
_entry.id   AF-A0A328AAC7-F1
#
_cell.length_a   1.000
_cell.length_b   1.000
_cell.length_c   1.000
_cell.angle_alpha   90.00
_cell.angle_beta   90.00
_cell.angle_gamma   90.00
#
_symmetry.space_group_name_H-M   'P 1'
#
loop_
_entity.id
_entity.type
_entity.pdbx_description
1 polymer ?
#
loop_
_entity_poly.entity_id
_entity_poly.type
_entity_poly.pdbx_seq_one_letter_code
_entity_poly.pdbx_strand_id
1 'polypeptide(L)'
;MGPHVKAEPGSVKPQRDGERPLRVQLSRAKGWRMPPNTVKVDRTTPWGNPFPIGADGPLGRCAPDAEGAVGFFRAMFGDAELREAAGYPADLSPLRGKSLACWCRPGEPCHADVLLELANPPQPLPEGEKP
;
A
#
# COMPACT_ATOMS: atom_id res chain seq x y z
N MET A 1 6.04 35.68 2.51
CA MET A 1 7.18 34.91 2.00
C MET A 1 7.11 33.50 2.60
N GLY A 2 6.88 32.48 1.80
CA GLY A 2 6.99 31.08 2.21
C GLY A 2 7.72 30.33 1.10
N PRO A 3 8.78 29.54 1.39
CA PRO A 3 9.52 28.88 0.33
C PRO A 3 8.64 27.80 -0.29
N HIS A 4 8.34 27.96 -1.58
CA HIS A 4 7.87 26.87 -2.43
C HIS A 4 8.99 25.83 -2.51
N VAL A 5 8.92 24.80 -1.67
CA VAL A 5 9.73 23.60 -1.84
C VAL A 5 9.30 22.93 -3.14
N LYS A 6 10.11 23.06 -4.19
CA LYS A 6 9.92 22.32 -5.44
C LYS A 6 10.20 20.86 -5.14
N ALA A 7 9.17 20.01 -5.23
CA ALA A 7 9.36 18.57 -5.22
C ALA A 7 10.09 18.19 -6.50
N GLU A 8 11.38 17.88 -6.38
CA GLU A 8 12.19 17.33 -7.46
C GLU A 8 11.56 16.01 -7.94
N PRO A 9 11.39 15.76 -9.24
CA PRO A 9 10.88 14.50 -9.74
C PRO A 9 11.93 13.42 -9.49
N GLY A 10 11.79 12.70 -8.37
CA GLY A 10 12.60 11.53 -8.06
C GLY A 10 12.50 10.51 -9.18
N SER A 11 13.57 10.37 -9.96
CA SER A 11 13.75 9.30 -10.93
C SER A 11 13.78 7.98 -10.15
N VAL A 12 12.64 7.30 -10.04
CA VAL A 12 12.58 6.01 -9.37
C VAL A 12 13.30 5.00 -10.26
N LYS A 13 14.44 4.50 -9.77
CA LYS A 13 15.23 3.47 -10.46
C LYS A 13 14.42 2.17 -10.57
N PRO A 14 14.63 1.37 -11.62
CA PRO A 14 13.99 0.08 -11.74
C PRO A 14 14.42 -0.83 -10.59
N GLN A 15 13.46 -1.41 -9.87
CA GLN A 15 13.75 -2.46 -8.90
C GLN A 15 14.33 -3.67 -9.62
N ARG A 16 15.46 -4.17 -9.11
CA ARG A 16 16.08 -5.41 -9.59
C ARG A 16 15.37 -6.62 -8.99
N ASP A 17 15.41 -7.74 -9.69
CA ASP A 17 15.00 -9.05 -9.14
C ASP A 17 15.77 -9.31 -7.84
N GLY A 18 15.05 -9.58 -6.74
CA GLY A 18 15.61 -9.77 -5.39
C GLY A 18 15.70 -8.51 -4.51
N GLU A 19 15.38 -7.32 -5.03
CA GLU A 19 15.29 -6.11 -4.20
C GLU A 19 13.97 -6.08 -3.41
N ARG A 20 14.04 -5.73 -2.12
CA ARG A 20 12.86 -5.76 -1.23
C ARG A 20 11.70 -4.96 -1.83
N PRO A 21 10.46 -5.46 -1.80
CA PRO A 21 9.28 -4.70 -2.17
C PRO A 21 9.19 -3.36 -1.43
N LEU A 22 8.85 -2.30 -2.17
CA LEU A 22 8.80 -0.92 -1.67
C LEU A 22 7.42 -0.30 -1.89
N ARG A 23 7.08 0.66 -1.04
CA ARG A 23 5.95 1.56 -1.30
C ARG A 23 6.38 2.61 -2.31
N VAL A 24 5.56 2.79 -3.34
CA VAL A 24 5.75 3.79 -4.40
C VAL A 24 4.61 4.81 -4.34
N GLN A 25 4.93 6.11 -4.43
CA GLN A 25 3.91 7.12 -4.64
C GLN A 25 3.60 7.26 -6.14
N LEU A 26 2.33 7.12 -6.52
CA LEU A 26 1.84 7.45 -7.86
C LEU A 26 2.03 8.95 -8.14
N SER A 27 2.48 9.28 -9.34
CA SER A 27 2.69 10.67 -9.76
C SER A 27 2.13 10.93 -11.15
N ARG A 28 1.61 12.15 -11.35
CA ARG A 28 1.20 12.66 -12.67
C ARG A 28 2.25 13.61 -13.27
N ALA A 29 3.42 13.74 -12.64
CA ALA A 29 4.48 14.60 -13.15
C ALA A 29 4.88 14.19 -14.58
N LYS A 30 5.11 15.18 -15.45
CA LYS A 30 5.52 14.94 -16.83
C LYS A 30 6.79 14.08 -16.85
N GLY A 31 6.76 12.99 -17.62
CA GLY A 31 7.89 12.06 -17.74
C GLY A 31 7.94 10.98 -16.66
N TRP A 32 7.11 11.05 -15.61
CA TRP A 32 7.04 9.98 -14.62
C TRP A 32 6.53 8.68 -15.25
N ARG A 33 7.12 7.56 -14.81
CA ARG A 33 6.70 6.21 -15.18
C ARG A 33 6.65 5.39 -13.90
N MET A 34 5.62 4.54 -13.81
CA MET A 34 5.54 3.57 -12.72
C MET A 34 6.77 2.65 -12.83
N PRO A 35 7.50 2.42 -11.73
CA PRO A 35 8.65 1.53 -11.76
C PRO A 35 8.24 0.12 -12.20
N PRO A 36 9.14 -0.64 -12.83
CA PRO A 36 8.88 -2.05 -13.11
C PRO A 36 8.58 -2.83 -11.82
N ASN A 37 7.92 -3.98 -11.96
CA ASN A 37 7.51 -4.83 -10.85
C ASN A 37 6.69 -4.11 -9.75
N THR A 38 5.92 -3.08 -10.14
CA THR A 38 5.06 -2.32 -9.24
C THR A 38 3.59 -2.51 -9.61
N VAL A 39 2.76 -2.83 -8.62
CA VAL A 39 1.29 -2.96 -8.75
C VAL A 39 0.61 -1.70 -8.24
N LYS A 40 -0.29 -1.15 -9.04
CA LYS A 40 -1.18 -0.09 -8.61
C LYS A 40 -2.19 -0.66 -7.62
N VAL A 41 -2.32 -0.04 -6.44
CA VAL A 41 -3.24 -0.48 -5.38
C VAL A 41 -4.22 0.61 -4.96
N ASP A 42 -4.48 1.63 -5.79
CA ASP A 42 -5.47 2.65 -5.44
C ASP A 42 -6.92 2.12 -5.52
N ARG A 43 -7.89 2.95 -5.12
CA ARG A 43 -9.32 2.60 -5.09
C ARG A 43 -9.93 2.23 -6.44
N THR A 44 -9.22 2.42 -7.55
CA THR A 44 -9.68 1.93 -8.87
C THR A 44 -9.28 0.48 -9.13
N THR A 45 -8.70 -0.19 -8.14
CA THR A 45 -8.22 -1.57 -8.22
C THR A 45 -8.83 -2.40 -7.09
N PRO A 46 -8.84 -3.74 -7.20
CA PRO A 46 -9.29 -4.62 -6.12
C PRO A 46 -8.50 -4.47 -4.81
N TRP A 47 -7.33 -3.82 -4.86
CA TRP A 47 -6.42 -3.68 -3.72
C TRP A 47 -6.59 -2.35 -2.96
N GLY A 48 -7.50 -1.48 -3.40
CA GLY A 48 -7.73 -0.18 -2.79
C GLY A 48 -8.32 -0.24 -1.40
N ASN A 49 -7.97 0.72 -0.53
CA ASN A 49 -8.59 0.83 0.80
C ASN A 49 -10.11 1.12 0.67
N PRO A 50 -10.99 0.21 1.13
CA PRO A 50 -12.44 0.35 1.05
C PRO A 50 -13.02 1.33 2.09
N PHE A 51 -12.20 1.84 3.01
CA PHE A 51 -12.61 2.83 4.02
C PHE A 51 -12.32 4.26 3.51
N PRO A 52 -13.33 5.01 3.01
CA PRO A 52 -13.19 6.42 2.67
C PRO A 52 -13.02 7.29 3.91
N ILE A 53 -12.26 8.39 3.77
CA ILE A 53 -12.16 9.41 4.81
C ILE A 53 -13.40 10.29 4.71
N GLY A 54 -14.08 10.51 5.82
CA GLY A 54 -15.25 11.40 5.91
C GLY A 54 -16.52 10.86 5.25
N ALA A 55 -16.60 9.56 4.96
CA ALA A 55 -17.80 8.91 4.45
C ALA A 55 -17.96 7.51 5.04
N ASP A 56 -19.16 6.96 4.93
CA ASP A 56 -19.45 5.60 5.39
C ASP A 56 -18.67 4.58 4.57
N GLY A 57 -17.85 3.79 5.26
CA GLY A 57 -17.22 2.59 4.74
C GLY A 57 -18.03 1.33 5.04
N PRO A 58 -17.44 0.15 4.78
CA PRO A 58 -18.02 -1.13 5.14
C PRO A 58 -18.55 -1.17 6.58
N LEU A 59 -19.76 -1.70 6.76
CA LEU A 59 -20.48 -1.76 8.05
C LEU A 59 -20.64 -0.38 8.73
N GLY A 60 -20.75 0.71 7.96
CA GLY A 60 -20.94 2.07 8.50
C GLY A 60 -19.72 2.65 9.19
N ARG A 61 -18.53 2.07 8.99
CA ARG A 61 -17.29 2.59 9.58
C ARG A 61 -16.87 3.88 8.89
N CYS A 62 -16.94 4.99 9.62
CA CYS A 62 -16.47 6.30 9.16
C CYS A 62 -15.04 6.57 9.65
N ALA A 63 -14.08 6.65 8.72
CA ALA A 63 -12.72 7.07 9.06
C ALA A 63 -12.63 8.60 9.14
N PRO A 64 -12.19 9.18 10.27
CA PRO A 64 -12.06 10.63 10.41
C PRO A 64 -10.87 11.19 9.61
N ASP A 65 -9.82 10.40 9.42
CA ASP A 65 -8.57 10.78 8.78
C ASP A 65 -7.86 9.57 8.14
N ALA A 66 -6.64 9.80 7.62
CA ALA A 66 -5.84 8.75 6.98
C ALA A 66 -5.43 7.64 7.96
N GLU A 67 -5.15 7.98 9.22
CA GLU A 67 -4.77 7.00 10.23
C GLU A 67 -5.96 6.07 10.55
N GLY A 68 -7.14 6.64 10.77
CA GLY A 68 -8.37 5.86 10.98
C GLY A 68 -8.71 4.99 9.77
N ALA A 69 -8.56 5.50 8.55
CA ALA A 69 -8.81 4.73 7.34
C ALA A 69 -7.85 3.54 7.20
N VAL A 70 -6.57 3.72 7.53
CA VAL A 70 -5.56 2.65 7.52
C VAL A 70 -5.75 1.68 8.69
N GLY A 71 -6.19 2.19 9.84
CA GLY A 71 -6.54 1.38 11.02
C GLY A 71 -7.67 0.40 10.73
N PHE A 72 -8.79 0.89 10.16
CA PHE A 72 -9.88 0.01 9.72
C PHE A 72 -9.44 -0.96 8.63
N PHE A 73 -8.62 -0.49 7.69
CA PHE A 73 -8.06 -1.35 6.66
C PHE A 73 -7.25 -2.51 7.23
N ARG A 74 -6.40 -2.26 8.23
CA ARG A 74 -5.64 -3.31 8.89
C ARG A 74 -6.54 -4.25 9.70
N ALA A 75 -7.51 -3.69 10.45
CA ALA A 75 -8.45 -4.46 11.26
C ALA A 75 -9.28 -5.45 10.40
N MET A 76 -9.65 -5.06 9.19
CA MET A 76 -10.38 -5.90 8.23
C MET A 76 -9.67 -7.24 7.94
N PHE A 77 -8.35 -7.33 8.01
CA PHE A 77 -7.65 -8.61 7.79
C PHE A 77 -7.76 -9.59 8.97
N GLY A 78 -8.17 -9.11 10.15
CA GLY A 78 -8.46 -9.95 11.32
C GLY A 78 -9.95 -10.22 11.55
N ASP A 79 -10.83 -9.66 10.71
CA ASP A 79 -12.29 -9.70 10.86
C ASP A 79 -12.93 -10.16 9.54
N ALA A 80 -13.35 -11.44 9.50
CA ALA A 80 -13.88 -12.06 8.29
C ALA A 80 -15.18 -11.41 7.81
N GLU A 81 -16.08 -11.03 8.73
CA GLU A 81 -17.34 -10.38 8.41
C GLU A 81 -17.09 -8.99 7.81
N LEU A 82 -16.18 -8.21 8.40
CA LEU A 82 -15.81 -6.91 7.88
C LEU A 82 -15.14 -7.01 6.50
N ARG A 83 -14.30 -8.02 6.28
CA ARG A 83 -13.63 -8.27 4.99
C ARG A 83 -14.62 -8.65 3.89
N GLU A 84 -15.59 -9.50 4.22
CA GLU A 84 -16.67 -9.88 3.32
C GLU A 84 -17.55 -8.68 2.99
N ALA A 85 -17.98 -7.91 3.99
CA ALA A 85 -18.75 -6.69 3.81
C ALA A 85 -18.02 -5.63 2.97
N ALA A 86 -16.69 -5.60 3.05
CA ALA A 86 -15.85 -4.74 2.22
C ALA A 86 -15.64 -5.26 0.78
N GLY A 87 -16.04 -6.50 0.48
CA GLY A 87 -15.79 -7.15 -0.81
C GLY A 87 -14.30 -7.31 -1.12
N TYR A 88 -13.44 -7.41 -0.09
CA TYR A 88 -11.99 -7.35 -0.27
C TYR A 88 -11.40 -8.74 -0.61
N PRO A 89 -10.52 -8.86 -1.63
CA PRO A 89 -9.98 -10.15 -2.05
C PRO A 89 -9.24 -10.89 -0.93
N ALA A 90 -9.59 -12.17 -0.72
CA ALA A 90 -8.98 -13.03 0.29
C ALA A 90 -7.49 -13.31 0.03
N ASP A 91 -7.15 -13.57 -1.23
CA ASP A 91 -5.80 -13.94 -1.65
C ASP A 91 -4.93 -12.71 -1.99
N LEU A 92 -3.82 -12.56 -1.29
CA LEU A 92 -2.81 -11.51 -1.56
C LEU A 92 -1.62 -12.04 -2.38
N SER A 93 -1.61 -13.31 -2.79
CA SER A 93 -0.52 -13.91 -3.56
C SER A 93 -0.14 -13.14 -4.84
N PRO A 94 -1.07 -12.48 -5.56
CA PRO A 94 -0.71 -11.63 -6.70
C PRO A 94 0.21 -10.45 -6.35
N LEU A 95 0.29 -10.05 -5.09
CA LEU A 95 1.12 -8.94 -4.60
C LEU A 95 2.50 -9.38 -4.08
N ARG A 96 2.72 -10.68 -3.93
CA ARG A 96 4.00 -11.25 -3.44
C ARG A 96 5.16 -10.86 -4.34
N GLY A 97 6.24 -10.38 -3.73
CA GLY A 97 7.47 -9.94 -4.40
C GLY A 97 7.31 -8.67 -5.23
N LYS A 98 6.19 -7.93 -5.12
CA LYS A 98 5.91 -6.73 -5.91
C LYS A 98 5.86 -5.49 -5.05
N SER A 99 6.38 -4.39 -5.59
CA SER A 99 6.16 -3.06 -5.01
C SER A 99 4.75 -2.59 -5.21
N LEU A 100 4.25 -1.75 -4.32
CA LEU A 100 2.85 -1.31 -4.33
C LEU A 100 2.79 0.21 -4.47
N ALA A 101 2.00 0.68 -5.45
CA ALA A 101 1.84 2.09 -5.76
C ALA A 101 0.48 2.65 -5.35
N CYS A 102 0.51 3.75 -4.58
CA CYS A 102 -0.68 4.47 -4.12
C CYS A 102 -0.47 6.00 -4.24
N TRP A 103 -1.54 6.80 -4.18
CA TRP A 103 -1.47 8.26 -4.20
C TRP A 103 -1.05 8.91 -2.88
N CYS A 104 -1.11 8.18 -1.75
CA CYS A 104 -0.79 8.73 -0.43
C CYS A 104 0.63 9.30 -0.37
N ARG A 105 0.79 10.47 0.25
CA ARG A 105 2.07 11.17 0.39
C ARG A 105 3.09 10.33 1.19
N PRO A 106 4.39 10.40 0.88
CA PRO A 106 5.43 9.78 1.69
C PRO A 106 5.37 10.29 3.14
N GLY A 107 5.55 9.41 4.12
CA GLY A 107 5.46 9.74 5.55
C GLY A 107 4.05 9.70 6.14
N GLU A 108 3.01 9.72 5.32
CA GLU A 108 1.62 9.57 5.77
C GLU A 108 1.21 8.09 5.86
N PRO A 109 0.25 7.74 6.75
CA PRO A 109 -0.37 6.42 6.79
C PRO A 109 -0.86 6.00 5.40
N CYS A 110 -0.54 4.76 5.00
CA CYS A 110 -1.00 4.22 3.73
C CYS A 110 -1.33 2.74 3.81
N HIS A 111 -2.39 2.35 3.11
CA HIS A 111 -2.81 0.96 3.02
C HIS A 111 -1.83 0.10 2.20
N ALA A 112 -1.02 0.72 1.32
CA ALA A 112 0.03 0.02 0.60
C ALA A 112 1.11 -0.53 1.55
N ASP A 113 1.39 0.15 2.67
CA ASP A 113 2.33 -0.35 3.68
C ASP A 113 1.78 -1.61 4.36
N VAL A 114 0.48 -1.61 4.70
CA VAL A 114 -0.21 -2.79 5.26
C VAL A 114 -0.18 -3.96 4.28
N LEU A 115 -0.45 -3.71 3.00
CA LEU A 115 -0.39 -4.76 1.98
C LEU A 115 1.03 -5.28 1.75
N LEU A 116 2.05 -4.41 1.82
CA LEU A 116 3.45 -4.85 1.73
C LEU A 116 3.81 -5.79 2.88
N GLU A 117 3.43 -5.44 4.11
CA GLU A 117 3.65 -6.28 5.30
C GLU A 117 2.96 -7.64 5.17
N LEU A 118 1.69 -7.66 4.78
CA LEU A 118 0.89 -8.89 4.71
C LEU A 118 1.26 -9.78 3.52
N ALA A 119 1.56 -9.19 2.36
CA ALA A 119 1.91 -9.94 1.16
C ALA A 119 3.38 -10.39 1.17
N ASN A 120 4.27 -9.68 1.86
CA ASN A 120 5.71 -9.94 1.88
C ASN A 120 6.25 -10.14 3.30
N PRO A 121 5.73 -11.12 4.06
CA PRO A 121 6.27 -11.41 5.39
C PRO A 121 7.75 -11.77 5.28
N PRO A 122 8.58 -11.44 6.29
CA PRO A 122 9.98 -11.81 6.27
C PRO A 122 10.08 -13.33 6.12
N GLN A 123 10.76 -13.79 5.07
CA GLN A 123 11.12 -15.19 4.97
C GLN A 123 11.91 -15.60 6.23
N PRO A 124 11.59 -16.73 6.86
CA PRO A 124 12.41 -17.22 7.95
C PRO A 124 13.85 -17.39 7.43
N LEU A 125 14.83 -16.99 8.25
CA LEU A 125 16.24 -17.20 7.93
C LEU A 125 16.46 -18.70 7.63
N PRO A 126 17.30 -19.06 6.65
CA PRO A 126 17.59 -20.46 6.39
C PRO A 126 18.16 -21.10 7.67
N GLU A 127 17.47 -22.11 8.19
CA GLU A 127 17.96 -22.94 9.30
C GLU A 127 19.23 -23.66 8.82
N GLY A 128 20.43 -23.17 9.18
CA GLY A 128 21.65 -23.83 8.71
C GLY A 128 23.02 -23.23 9.01
N GLU A 129 23.15 -22.00 9.50
CA GLU A 129 24.48 -21.48 9.87
C GLU A 129 24.65 -21.53 11.40
N LYS A 130 25.18 -22.65 11.88
CA LYS A 130 25.68 -22.80 13.25
C LYS A 130 27.17 -22.42 13.25
N PRO A 131 27.66 -21.54 14.16
CA PRO A 131 29.09 -21.29 14.30
C PRO A 131 29.84 -22.54 14.80
#